data_AF-H2ZJY1-F1
#
_entry.id   AF-H2ZJY1-F1
#
_cell.length_a   1.000
_cell.length_b   1.000
_cell.length_c   1.000
_cell.angle_alpha   90.00
_cell.angle_beta   90.00
_cell.angle_gamma   90.00
#
_symmetry.space_group_name_H-M   'P 1'
#
loop_
_entity.id
_entity.type
_entity.pdbx_description
1 polymer ?
#
loop_
_entity_poly.entity_id
_entity_poly.type
_entity_poly.pdbx_seq_one_letter_code
_entity_poly.pdbx_strand_id
1 'polypeptide(L)'
;KGKPKAFPLWPEFNENDINAEKWEKGKSPSLQFFEDPEGRLEMPSSLAVDSWKRPQDFMLGKIPVVVENETEFDLLPCNEHIYHSQLMRSIITQMSTMWKMNNNNLPDSQTSSVDEDSIWRPWDHIYSMCKATKGHMPLHNPYGKYVVRLFWMGHWRKIVVDDQIPFDANDQILLPTTTLTHELWPMLLSKALIKIAAIE
;
A
#
# COMPACT_ATOMS: atom_id res chain seq x y z
N LYS A 1 -20.22 -2.98 35.14
CA LYS A 1 -20.44 -2.28 33.84
C LYS A 1 -19.16 -1.52 33.49
N GLY A 2 -18.21 -2.17 32.82
CA GLY A 2 -17.04 -1.49 32.26
C GLY A 2 -17.44 -0.79 30.96
N LYS A 3 -17.12 0.49 30.82
CA LYS A 3 -17.34 1.21 29.55
C LYS A 3 -16.37 0.65 28.50
N PRO A 4 -16.82 0.26 27.30
CA PRO A 4 -15.87 0.01 26.21
C PRO A 4 -15.31 1.37 25.80
N LYS A 5 -14.03 1.62 26.07
CA LYS A 5 -13.29 2.63 25.32
C LYS A 5 -12.99 2.00 23.96
N ALA A 6 -13.95 2.07 23.05
CA ALA A 6 -13.68 1.81 21.64
C ALA A 6 -12.84 3.00 21.14
N PHE A 7 -11.52 2.89 21.25
CA PHE A 7 -10.65 3.72 20.43
C PHE A 7 -10.97 3.39 18.97
N PRO A 8 -11.07 4.38 18.06
CA PRO A 8 -11.06 4.06 16.65
C PRO A 8 -9.76 3.29 16.36
N LEU A 9 -9.86 2.12 15.69
CA LEU A 9 -8.72 1.22 15.50
C LEU A 9 -7.52 1.95 14.87
N TRP A 10 -7.81 2.85 13.92
CA TRP A 10 -6.83 3.78 13.35
C TRP A 10 -7.19 5.24 13.59
N PRO A 11 -6.20 6.09 13.91
CA PRO A 11 -6.41 7.52 14.03
C PRO A 11 -6.85 8.13 12.69
N GLU A 12 -7.55 9.27 12.77
CA GLU A 12 -7.87 10.06 11.59
C GLU A 12 -6.58 10.57 10.94
N PHE A 13 -6.54 10.59 9.61
CA PHE A 13 -5.39 11.08 8.85
C PHE A 13 -5.27 12.59 8.99
N ASN A 14 -4.06 13.05 9.32
CA ASN A 14 -3.73 14.46 9.44
C ASN A 14 -2.39 14.73 8.75
N GLU A 15 -2.38 15.67 7.80
CA GLU A 15 -1.18 16.06 7.05
C GLU A 15 -0.05 16.56 7.95
N ASN A 16 -0.39 17.26 9.04
CA ASN A 16 0.61 17.74 10.01
C ASN A 16 1.34 16.58 10.69
N ASP A 17 0.63 15.48 10.98
CA ASP A 17 1.22 14.29 11.60
C ASP A 17 2.18 13.59 10.63
N ILE A 18 1.85 13.57 9.33
CA ILE A 18 2.76 13.05 8.30
C ILE A 18 3.98 13.96 8.14
N ASN A 19 3.77 15.27 8.12
CA ASN A 19 4.84 16.25 7.98
C ASN A 19 5.82 16.25 9.18
N ALA A 20 5.35 15.85 10.36
CA ALA A 20 6.12 15.66 11.58
C ALA A 20 6.64 14.22 11.78
N GLU A 21 6.25 13.28 10.92
CA GLU A 21 6.61 11.87 11.03
C GLU A 21 8.13 11.69 10.93
N LYS A 22 8.67 10.85 11.82
CA LYS A 22 10.08 10.47 11.78
C LYS A 22 10.17 9.13 11.05
N TRP A 23 10.65 9.21 9.81
CA TRP A 23 10.79 8.05 8.93
C TRP A 23 12.04 7.21 9.23
N GLU A 24 13.04 7.81 9.86
CA GLU A 24 14.30 7.18 10.26
C GLU A 24 14.27 6.69 11.71
N LYS A 25 15.19 5.78 12.03
CA LYS A 25 15.44 5.37 13.42
C LYS A 25 16.01 6.54 14.23
N GLY A 26 15.56 6.71 15.47
CA GLY A 26 16.34 7.44 16.48
C GLY A 26 17.69 6.74 16.70
N LYS A 27 18.73 7.51 17.06
CA LYS A 27 20.17 7.18 17.19
C LYS A 27 20.55 5.88 17.94
N SER A 28 20.04 4.72 17.54
CA SER A 28 20.31 3.42 18.15
C SER A 28 21.18 2.59 17.20
N PRO A 29 22.29 2.01 17.67
CA PRO A 29 23.32 1.38 16.83
C PRO A 29 22.93 0.04 16.20
N SER A 30 21.74 -0.50 16.46
CA SER A 30 21.21 -1.68 15.75
C SER A 30 20.35 -1.26 14.56
N LEU A 31 20.59 -1.79 13.36
CA LEU A 31 19.59 -1.74 12.28
C LEU A 31 18.38 -2.55 12.75
N GLN A 32 17.31 -1.86 13.13
CA GLN A 32 16.03 -2.48 13.43
C GLN A 32 15.06 -1.93 12.42
N PHE A 33 14.54 -2.83 11.58
CA PHE A 33 13.48 -2.50 10.66
C PHE A 33 12.20 -2.18 11.46
N PHE A 34 11.35 -1.38 10.84
CA PHE A 34 10.02 -1.15 11.34
C PHE A 34 9.21 -2.44 11.28
N GLU A 35 8.51 -2.70 12.36
CA GLU A 35 7.56 -3.79 12.51
C GLU A 35 6.21 -3.14 12.76
N ASP A 36 5.19 -3.65 12.07
CA ASP A 36 3.83 -3.19 12.25
C ASP A 36 3.36 -3.36 13.71
N PRO A 37 2.90 -2.31 14.42
CA PRO A 37 2.42 -2.41 15.79
C PRO A 37 1.23 -3.36 15.96
N GLU A 38 0.48 -3.61 14.90
CA GLU A 38 -0.64 -4.55 14.89
C GLU A 38 -0.19 -6.01 14.65
N GLY A 39 1.11 -6.22 14.40
CA GLY A 39 1.69 -7.54 14.14
C GLY A 39 1.61 -7.95 12.67
N ARG A 40 1.81 -9.25 12.41
CA ARG A 40 1.76 -9.81 11.06
C ARG A 40 0.35 -9.68 10.49
N LEU A 41 0.27 -9.33 9.21
CA LEU A 41 -0.99 -9.21 8.51
C LEU A 41 -1.74 -10.55 8.48
N GLU A 42 -3.00 -10.53 8.90
CA GLU A 42 -3.89 -11.69 8.83
C GLU A 42 -4.36 -11.91 7.38
N MET A 43 -3.77 -12.89 6.72
CA MET A 43 -4.11 -13.23 5.34
C MET A 43 -5.41 -14.06 5.26
N PRO A 44 -6.19 -13.93 4.17
CA PRO A 44 -7.34 -14.80 3.93
C PRO A 44 -6.95 -16.28 4.03
N SER A 45 -7.77 -17.10 4.68
CA SER A 45 -7.50 -18.54 4.89
C SER A 45 -7.28 -19.33 3.59
N SER A 46 -7.76 -18.81 2.45
CA SER A 46 -7.48 -19.36 1.13
C SER A 46 -6.00 -19.26 0.73
N LEU A 47 -5.23 -18.34 1.32
CA LEU A 47 -3.82 -18.04 1.00
C LEU A 47 -2.93 -18.43 2.18
N ALA A 48 -2.31 -19.61 2.09
CA ALA A 48 -1.44 -20.10 3.15
C ALA A 48 -0.07 -19.40 3.09
N VAL A 49 0.28 -18.68 4.15
CA VAL A 49 1.58 -18.02 4.29
C VAL A 49 2.61 -19.00 4.81
N ASP A 50 3.72 -19.15 4.10
CA ASP A 50 4.87 -19.95 4.50
C ASP A 50 5.97 -19.08 5.11
N SER A 51 6.29 -17.96 4.46
CA SER A 51 7.36 -17.06 4.90
C SER A 51 7.03 -15.58 4.69
N TRP A 52 7.82 -14.72 5.34
CA TRP A 52 7.73 -13.26 5.21
C TRP A 52 9.10 -12.75 4.80
N LYS A 53 9.17 -11.96 3.72
CA LYS A 53 10.42 -11.41 3.19
C LYS A 53 10.31 -9.91 3.02
N ARG A 54 11.43 -9.19 3.17
CA ARG A 54 11.48 -7.75 2.90
C ARG A 54 11.99 -7.50 1.49
N PRO A 55 11.78 -6.30 0.91
CA PRO A 55 12.14 -6.00 -0.48
C PRO A 55 13.58 -6.37 -0.84
N GLN A 56 14.54 -6.13 0.06
CA GLN A 56 15.94 -6.48 -0.14
C GLN A 56 16.22 -7.98 -0.29
N ASP A 57 15.31 -8.85 0.16
CA ASP A 57 15.50 -10.29 0.16
C ASP A 57 14.99 -10.95 -1.14
N PHE A 58 14.09 -10.28 -1.88
CA PHE A 58 13.46 -10.85 -3.08
C PHE A 58 13.54 -9.97 -4.33
N MET A 59 13.73 -8.66 -4.21
CA MET A 59 13.91 -7.74 -5.35
C MET A 59 15.37 -7.69 -5.79
N LEU A 60 15.88 -8.80 -6.31
CA LEU A 60 17.28 -8.90 -6.74
C LEU A 60 17.50 -8.13 -8.05
N GLY A 61 18.54 -7.29 -8.09
CA GLY A 61 19.01 -6.64 -9.32
C GLY A 61 18.36 -5.29 -9.67
N LYS A 62 17.40 -4.82 -8.89
CA LYS A 62 16.87 -3.44 -8.96
C LYS A 62 16.71 -2.84 -7.56
N ILE A 63 16.84 -1.53 -7.45
CA ILE A 63 16.58 -0.82 -6.20
C ILE A 63 15.06 -0.72 -6.03
N PRO A 64 14.48 -1.13 -4.88
CA PRO A 64 13.06 -0.98 -4.63
C PRO A 64 12.61 0.49 -4.70
N VAL A 65 11.46 0.71 -5.32
CA VAL A 65 10.79 2.01 -5.38
C VAL A 65 9.33 1.84 -4.97
N VAL A 66 8.66 2.92 -4.54
CA VAL A 66 7.22 2.81 -4.27
C VAL A 66 6.46 2.71 -5.60
N VAL A 67 6.74 3.60 -6.54
CA VAL A 67 6.22 3.62 -7.91
C VAL A 67 7.34 4.03 -8.88
N GLU A 68 7.40 3.38 -10.03
CA GLU A 68 8.26 3.75 -11.17
C GLU A 68 7.40 4.31 -12.31
N ASN A 69 6.29 3.64 -12.65
CA ASN A 69 5.41 4.04 -13.74
C ASN A 69 4.15 4.72 -13.19
N GLU A 70 4.11 6.05 -13.35
CA GLU A 70 2.98 6.87 -12.88
C GLU A 70 1.85 7.03 -13.91
N THR A 71 1.99 6.40 -15.09
CA THR A 71 1.11 6.60 -16.25
C THR A 71 0.23 5.40 -16.56
N GLU A 72 0.60 4.22 -16.09
CA GLU A 72 -0.15 2.97 -16.27
C GLU A 72 0.34 1.90 -15.30
N PHE A 73 -0.45 0.84 -15.12
CA PHE A 73 -0.04 -0.37 -14.40
C PHE A 73 -0.86 -1.58 -14.84
N ASP A 74 -0.38 -2.78 -14.51
CA ASP A 74 -0.97 -4.07 -14.92
C ASP A 74 -1.09 -5.09 -13.78
N LEU A 75 -2.14 -4.99 -12.97
CA LEU A 75 -2.38 -5.94 -11.88
C LEU A 75 -2.94 -7.30 -12.34
N LEU A 76 -3.25 -7.50 -13.62
CA LEU A 76 -3.92 -8.73 -14.08
C LEU A 76 -2.95 -9.88 -14.44
N PRO A 77 -1.83 -9.67 -15.15
CA PRO A 77 -1.01 -10.79 -15.63
C PRO A 77 -0.24 -11.52 -14.52
N CYS A 78 0.23 -10.80 -13.48
CA CYS A 78 1.18 -11.34 -12.49
C CYS A 78 0.54 -12.01 -11.27
N ASN A 79 -0.78 -12.08 -11.19
CA ASN A 79 -1.51 -12.43 -9.96
C ASN A 79 -2.46 -13.61 -10.10
N GLU A 80 -2.32 -14.43 -11.15
CA GLU A 80 -3.20 -15.58 -11.39
C GLU A 80 -3.23 -16.58 -10.23
N HIS A 81 -2.08 -16.80 -9.59
CA HIS A 81 -1.93 -17.72 -8.47
C HIS A 81 -2.71 -17.31 -7.23
N ILE A 82 -3.03 -16.02 -7.04
CA ILE A 82 -3.84 -15.55 -5.89
C ILE A 82 -5.33 -15.36 -6.22
N TYR A 83 -5.74 -15.62 -7.47
CA TYR A 83 -7.14 -15.42 -7.90
C TYR A 83 -8.14 -16.35 -7.28
N HIS A 84 -7.76 -17.42 -6.60
CA HIS A 84 -8.73 -18.21 -5.84
C HIS A 84 -9.25 -17.43 -4.60
N SER A 85 -8.52 -16.43 -4.09
CA SER A 85 -8.97 -15.56 -3.00
C SER A 85 -9.97 -14.50 -3.48
N GLN A 86 -11.18 -14.48 -2.91
CA GLN A 86 -12.18 -13.46 -3.23
C GLN A 86 -11.70 -12.05 -2.88
N LEU A 87 -11.00 -11.89 -1.74
CA LEU A 87 -10.48 -10.59 -1.31
C LEU A 87 -9.44 -10.07 -2.32
N MET A 88 -8.50 -10.91 -2.77
CA MET A 88 -7.49 -10.49 -3.75
C MET A 88 -8.10 -10.13 -5.10
N ARG A 89 -9.05 -10.93 -5.60
CA ARG A 89 -9.79 -10.58 -6.82
C ARG A 89 -10.50 -9.23 -6.67
N SER A 90 -11.11 -8.99 -5.51
CA SER A 90 -11.81 -7.73 -5.21
C SER A 90 -10.85 -6.54 -5.21
N ILE A 91 -9.73 -6.64 -4.48
CA ILE A 91 -8.70 -5.60 -4.40
C ILE A 91 -8.15 -5.27 -5.81
N ILE A 92 -7.72 -6.28 -6.57
CA ILE A 92 -7.16 -6.12 -7.92
C ILE A 92 -8.17 -5.47 -8.86
N THR A 93 -9.41 -5.95 -8.84
CA THR A 93 -10.47 -5.45 -9.72
C THR A 93 -10.83 -4.01 -9.37
N GLN A 94 -11.00 -3.68 -8.08
CA GLN A 94 -11.38 -2.33 -7.66
C GLN A 94 -10.27 -1.31 -7.99
N MET A 95 -9.01 -1.60 -7.68
CA MET A 95 -7.90 -0.70 -8.02
C MET A 95 -7.80 -0.46 -9.53
N SER A 96 -7.85 -1.55 -10.32
CA SER A 96 -7.82 -1.46 -11.79
C SER A 96 -9.02 -0.69 -12.37
N THR A 97 -10.20 -0.86 -11.76
CA THR A 97 -11.43 -0.20 -12.20
C THR A 97 -11.40 1.29 -11.85
N MET A 98 -10.98 1.64 -10.63
CA MET A 98 -10.83 3.03 -10.19
C MET A 98 -9.82 3.78 -11.08
N TRP A 99 -8.68 3.17 -11.40
CA TRP A 99 -7.71 3.75 -12.33
C TRP A 99 -8.33 4.03 -13.70
N LYS A 100 -8.98 3.01 -14.30
CA LYS A 100 -9.63 3.13 -15.61
C LYS A 100 -10.74 4.19 -15.62
N MET A 101 -11.59 4.24 -14.59
CA MET A 101 -12.69 5.20 -14.53
C MET A 101 -12.21 6.65 -14.46
N ASN A 102 -11.12 6.91 -13.75
CA ASN A 102 -10.61 8.26 -13.57
C ASN A 102 -9.67 8.70 -14.70
N ASN A 103 -9.00 7.75 -15.37
CA ASN A 103 -7.94 8.07 -16.34
C ASN A 103 -8.34 7.81 -17.81
N ASN A 104 -9.38 7.02 -18.09
CA ASN A 104 -9.87 6.81 -19.47
C ASN A 104 -10.64 8.01 -20.04
N ASN A 105 -10.87 9.08 -19.26
CA ASN A 105 -11.48 10.33 -19.73
C ASN A 105 -10.45 11.38 -20.18
N LEU A 106 -9.16 11.04 -20.25
CA LEU A 106 -8.14 11.92 -20.84
C LEU A 106 -8.42 12.05 -22.34
N PRO A 107 -8.83 13.23 -22.85
CA PRO A 107 -9.08 13.38 -24.28
C PRO A 107 -7.76 13.23 -25.03
N ASP A 108 -7.72 12.33 -26.01
CA ASP A 108 -6.77 12.43 -27.10
C ASP A 108 -6.95 13.82 -27.73
N SER A 109 -5.92 14.65 -27.60
CA SER A 109 -5.85 16.07 -28.00
C SER A 109 -6.21 17.11 -26.93
N GLN A 110 -5.17 17.84 -26.54
CA GLN A 110 -5.13 19.29 -26.36
C GLN A 110 -6.51 19.97 -26.31
N THR A 111 -7.00 20.28 -25.09
CA THR A 111 -7.77 21.50 -24.71
C THR A 111 -8.75 21.23 -23.56
N SER A 112 -8.26 21.00 -22.35
CA SER A 112 -8.90 21.43 -21.10
C SER A 112 -7.93 21.17 -19.96
N SER A 113 -7.82 22.09 -19.00
CA SER A 113 -7.13 21.82 -17.74
C SER A 113 -7.89 20.71 -17.02
N VAL A 114 -7.49 19.46 -17.25
CA VAL A 114 -7.95 18.33 -16.43
C VAL A 114 -7.59 18.72 -15.01
N ASP A 115 -8.60 18.83 -14.15
CA ASP A 115 -8.37 19.12 -12.75
C ASP A 115 -7.53 17.98 -12.21
N GLU A 116 -6.27 18.25 -11.92
CA GLU A 116 -5.31 17.26 -11.43
C GLU A 116 -5.84 16.60 -10.13
N ASP A 117 -6.74 17.27 -9.40
CA ASP A 117 -7.43 16.75 -8.21
C ASP A 117 -8.46 15.64 -8.52
N SER A 118 -8.85 15.46 -9.79
CA SER A 118 -9.80 14.43 -10.22
C SER A 118 -9.15 13.10 -10.60
N ILE A 119 -7.82 13.08 -10.76
CA ILE A 119 -7.07 11.88 -11.15
C ILE A 119 -6.80 11.04 -9.91
N TRP A 120 -7.41 9.86 -9.84
CA TRP A 120 -7.14 8.90 -8.78
C TRP A 120 -5.91 8.06 -9.12
N ARG A 121 -4.90 8.09 -8.25
CA ARG A 121 -3.72 7.22 -8.37
C ARG A 121 -3.54 6.38 -7.10
N PRO A 122 -3.24 5.08 -7.22
CA PRO A 122 -3.12 4.22 -6.04
C PRO A 122 -1.96 4.62 -5.12
N TRP A 123 -0.86 5.13 -5.66
CA TRP A 123 0.31 5.58 -4.88
C TRP A 123 0.10 6.93 -4.17
N ASP A 124 -0.86 7.77 -4.57
CA ASP A 124 -1.19 9.03 -3.85
C ASP A 124 -1.78 8.77 -2.45
N HIS A 125 -2.13 7.52 -2.16
CA HIS A 125 -2.57 7.07 -0.85
C HIS A 125 -1.42 6.66 0.07
N ILE A 126 -0.19 6.56 -0.44
CA ILE A 126 0.97 6.04 0.29
C ILE A 126 1.91 7.19 0.65
N TYR A 127 2.39 7.19 1.88
CA TYR A 127 3.30 8.20 2.42
C TYR A 127 4.50 7.51 3.04
N SER A 128 5.69 7.93 2.61
CA SER A 128 6.98 7.52 3.15
C SER A 128 8.05 8.48 2.67
N MET A 129 8.91 8.94 3.59
CA MET A 129 10.04 9.84 3.28
C MET A 129 9.64 11.10 2.49
N CYS A 130 8.38 11.54 2.61
CA CYS A 130 7.80 12.66 1.87
C CYS A 130 7.08 13.64 2.81
N LYS A 131 6.62 14.76 2.25
CA LYS A 131 5.70 15.69 2.91
C LYS A 131 4.28 15.44 2.41
N ALA A 132 3.29 15.59 3.28
CA ALA A 132 1.88 15.58 2.91
C ALA A 132 1.52 16.91 2.24
N THR A 133 1.75 16.97 0.94
CA THR A 133 1.37 18.08 0.06
C THR A 133 0.67 17.52 -1.18
N LYS A 134 -0.07 18.37 -1.90
CA LYS A 134 -0.63 18.00 -3.20
C LYS A 134 0.50 17.58 -4.16
N GLY A 135 0.30 16.47 -4.87
CA GLY A 135 1.31 15.90 -5.79
C GLY A 135 2.55 15.35 -5.08
N HIS A 136 2.47 14.99 -3.80
CA HIS A 136 3.58 14.30 -3.13
C HIS A 136 3.90 12.97 -3.81
N MET A 137 5.16 12.54 -3.71
CA MET A 137 5.61 11.24 -4.19
C MET A 137 6.19 10.44 -3.02
N PRO A 138 5.65 9.26 -2.68
CA PRO A 138 6.26 8.40 -1.67
C PRO A 138 7.58 7.83 -2.17
N LEU A 139 8.61 7.84 -1.32
CA LEU A 139 9.90 7.23 -1.62
C LEU A 139 10.06 5.93 -0.84
N HIS A 140 10.83 4.99 -1.38
CA HIS A 140 11.18 3.76 -0.69
C HIS A 140 11.85 4.10 0.66
N ASN A 141 11.31 3.55 1.74
CA ASN A 141 11.89 3.70 3.07
C ASN A 141 12.68 2.43 3.41
N PRO A 142 14.02 2.49 3.49
CA PRO A 142 14.85 1.31 3.78
C PRO A 142 14.65 0.74 5.19
N TYR A 143 13.99 1.46 6.08
CA TYR A 143 13.57 0.96 7.39
C TYR A 143 12.23 0.23 7.34
N GLY A 144 11.53 0.24 6.21
CA GLY A 144 10.30 -0.51 6.01
C GLY A 144 9.06 0.07 6.68
N LYS A 145 9.01 1.39 6.92
CA LYS A 145 7.82 2.06 7.49
C LYS A 145 7.08 2.88 6.44
N TYR A 146 5.78 2.60 6.31
CA TYR A 146 4.88 3.29 5.39
C TYR A 146 3.57 3.66 6.08
N VAL A 147 2.96 4.74 5.62
CA VAL A 147 1.61 5.16 6.03
C VAL A 147 0.71 5.14 4.81
N VAL A 148 -0.47 4.54 4.93
CA VAL A 148 -1.51 4.51 3.90
C VAL A 148 -2.73 5.27 4.39
N ARG A 149 -3.24 6.16 3.54
CA ARG A 149 -4.44 6.98 3.77
C ARG A 149 -5.64 6.34 3.07
N LEU A 150 -6.55 5.72 3.81
CA LEU A 150 -7.78 5.12 3.27
C LEU A 150 -9.03 5.75 3.89
N PHE A 151 -10.10 5.88 3.10
CA PHE A 151 -11.38 6.35 3.61
C PHE A 151 -12.18 5.19 4.18
N TRP A 152 -12.49 5.23 5.48
CA TRP A 152 -13.18 4.15 6.17
C TRP A 152 -14.06 4.67 7.30
N MET A 153 -15.31 4.20 7.34
CA MET A 153 -16.35 4.62 8.28
C MET A 153 -16.49 6.16 8.39
N GLY A 154 -16.55 6.84 7.24
CA GLY A 154 -16.80 8.29 7.17
C GLY A 154 -15.58 9.19 7.40
N HIS A 155 -14.40 8.63 7.66
CA HIS A 155 -13.18 9.40 7.92
C HIS A 155 -12.00 8.87 7.11
N TRP A 156 -11.05 9.75 6.77
CA TRP A 156 -9.74 9.34 6.29
C TRP A 156 -8.94 8.78 7.46
N ARG A 157 -8.39 7.56 7.32
CA ARG A 157 -7.65 6.86 8.37
C ARG A 157 -6.17 6.81 8.03
N LYS A 158 -5.33 6.99 9.07
CA LYS A 158 -3.88 6.78 9.00
C LYS A 158 -3.59 5.31 9.36
N ILE A 159 -3.38 4.48 8.34
CA ILE A 159 -3.05 3.06 8.52
C ILE A 159 -1.55 2.91 8.34
N VAL A 160 -0.87 2.37 9.33
CA VAL A 160 0.58 2.13 9.25
C VAL A 160 0.80 0.69 8.79
N VAL A 161 1.75 0.47 7.89
CA VAL A 161 2.16 -0.87 7.43
C VAL A 161 3.68 -0.97 7.37
N ASP A 162 4.21 -2.16 7.63
CA ASP A 162 5.59 -2.49 7.30
C ASP A 162 5.72 -3.06 5.87
N ASP A 163 6.96 -3.29 5.41
CA ASP A 163 7.25 -3.91 4.09
C ASP A 163 7.56 -5.41 4.15
N GLN A 164 7.17 -6.11 5.23
CA GLN A 164 7.21 -7.57 5.20
C GLN A 164 6.11 -8.09 4.27
N ILE A 165 6.50 -8.83 3.24
CA ILE A 165 5.63 -9.36 2.20
C ILE A 165 5.42 -10.86 2.45
N PRO A 166 4.17 -11.36 2.44
CA PRO A 166 3.88 -12.78 2.63
C PRO A 166 4.15 -13.58 1.34
N PHE A 167 4.76 -14.75 1.50
CA PHE A 167 5.05 -15.71 0.44
C PHE A 167 4.40 -17.06 0.75
N ASP A 168 4.03 -17.79 -0.29
CA ASP A 168 3.60 -19.18 -0.19
C ASP A 168 4.80 -20.16 -0.16
N ALA A 169 4.50 -21.45 -0.04
CA ALA A 169 5.50 -22.51 -0.01
C ALA A 169 6.27 -22.69 -1.34
N ASN A 170 5.80 -22.09 -2.45
CA ASN A 170 6.47 -22.09 -3.75
C ASN A 170 7.29 -20.81 -3.97
N ASP A 171 7.44 -20.00 -2.94
CA ASP A 171 8.10 -18.69 -3.00
C ASP A 171 7.41 -17.67 -3.92
N GLN A 172 6.08 -17.75 -4.03
CA GLN A 172 5.27 -16.75 -4.73
C GLN A 172 4.67 -15.73 -3.76
N ILE A 173 4.69 -14.45 -4.16
CA ILE A 173 4.13 -13.34 -3.39
C ILE A 173 2.61 -13.51 -3.26
N LEU A 174 2.06 -13.38 -2.05
CA LEU A 174 0.63 -13.55 -1.77
C LEU A 174 -0.17 -12.23 -1.79
N LEU A 175 0.45 -11.16 -2.27
CA LEU A 175 -0.15 -9.84 -2.48
C LEU A 175 -0.15 -9.48 -3.97
N PRO A 176 -1.02 -8.55 -4.41
CA PRO A 176 -0.99 -8.03 -5.77
C PRO A 176 0.39 -7.46 -6.14
N THR A 177 0.80 -7.68 -7.38
CA THR A 177 2.03 -7.18 -8.00
C THR A 177 1.78 -6.67 -9.43
N THR A 178 2.69 -5.85 -9.97
CA THR A 178 2.73 -5.46 -11.38
C THR A 178 3.86 -6.20 -12.10
N THR A 179 3.95 -6.07 -13.43
CA THR A 179 5.12 -6.58 -14.17
C THR A 179 6.42 -5.85 -13.80
N LEU A 180 6.33 -4.66 -13.22
CA LEU A 180 7.45 -3.93 -12.63
C LEU A 180 7.78 -4.48 -11.25
N THR A 181 8.56 -5.56 -11.22
CA THR A 181 8.88 -6.36 -10.02
C THR A 181 9.59 -5.66 -8.86
N HIS A 182 9.93 -4.38 -9.00
CA HIS A 182 10.62 -3.56 -7.99
C HIS A 182 9.74 -2.43 -7.44
N GLU A 183 8.47 -2.35 -7.87
CA GLU A 183 7.47 -1.46 -7.29
C GLU A 183 6.85 -2.04 -6.03
N LEU A 184 6.65 -1.20 -5.02
CA LEU A 184 6.07 -1.59 -3.73
C LEU A 184 4.61 -1.18 -3.57
N TRP A 185 4.12 -0.20 -4.33
CA TRP A 185 2.78 0.35 -4.15
C TRP A 185 1.66 -0.72 -4.17
N PRO A 186 1.66 -1.76 -5.03
CA PRO A 186 0.57 -2.72 -5.06
C PRO A 186 0.46 -3.48 -3.75
N MET A 187 1.61 -3.87 -3.20
CA MET A 187 1.71 -4.62 -1.95
C MET A 187 1.36 -3.74 -0.76
N LEU A 188 1.94 -2.53 -0.67
CA LEU A 188 1.71 -1.61 0.45
C LEU A 188 0.24 -1.21 0.59
N LEU A 189 -0.40 -0.83 -0.53
CA LEU A 189 -1.81 -0.46 -0.55
C LEU A 189 -2.70 -1.67 -0.21
N SER A 190 -2.40 -2.84 -0.77
CA SER A 190 -3.15 -4.07 -0.50
C SER A 190 -3.07 -4.48 0.97
N LYS A 191 -1.92 -4.36 1.64
CA LYS A 191 -1.79 -4.64 3.08
C LYS A 191 -2.75 -3.79 3.90
N ALA A 192 -2.85 -2.48 3.60
CA ALA A 192 -3.78 -1.59 4.29
C ALA A 192 -5.25 -1.94 4.01
N LEU A 193 -5.59 -2.35 2.78
CA LEU A 193 -6.94 -2.81 2.44
C LEU A 193 -7.31 -4.13 3.14
N ILE A 194 -6.36 -5.07 3.26
CA ILE A 194 -6.57 -6.34 3.96
C ILE A 194 -6.79 -6.10 5.46
N LYS A 195 -6.01 -5.18 6.06
CA LYS A 195 -6.24 -4.75 7.44
C LYS A 195 -7.67 -4.26 7.66
N ILE A 196 -8.21 -3.43 6.75
CA ILE A 196 -9.61 -2.98 6.80
C ILE A 196 -10.58 -4.17 6.71
N ALA A 197 -10.37 -5.04 5.73
CA ALA A 197 -11.24 -6.18 5.48
C ALA A 197 -11.25 -7.20 6.63
N ALA A 198 -10.18 -7.30 7.44
CA ALA A 198 -10.10 -8.20 8.58
C ALA A 198 -10.97 -7.76 9.79
N ILE A 199 -11.48 -6.53 9.79
CA ILE A 199 -12.34 -5.99 10.85
C ILE A 199 -13.83 -6.23 10.56
N GLU A 200 -14.17 -6.47 9.29
CA GLU A 200 -15.54 -6.74 8.83
C GLU A 200 -15.95 -8.20 9.09
#